data_AF-A0A1Z4N296-F1
#
_entry.id   AF-A0A1Z4N296-F1
#
_cell.length_a   1.000
_cell.length_b   1.000
_cell.length_c   1.000
_cell.angle_alpha   90.00
_cell.angle_beta   90.00
_cell.angle_gamma   90.00
#
_symmetry.space_group_name_H-M   'P 1'
#
loop_
_entity.id
_entity.type
_entity.pdbx_description
1 polymer ?
#
loop_
_entity_poly.entity_id
_entity_poly.type
_entity_poly.pdbx_seq_one_letter_code
_entity_poly.pdbx_strand_id
1 'polypeptide(L)'
;MKNLILYLTMLTIYGCNLSGGSYPSYSSASSSCPTKPTVTLSENDVQEILLNEQPLTKSGYAIPSKATGYKFAAKSGERISLSSNNNICTWVYSPDNEIISGDKLPKTGKYIIQVSALKDKQKFDLKIKLLDIVLTQDLALEIIKKWYKAKPLIFAPPFDTALVEQLTTGKLYSELSNSDSSLSWLKKYNSYYTYNKSEIINVINFYNSGKQGYIKLRVFEELYLHTPKGINQENSGEFRNSYIYYLNSDNGVWKISSYEKIP
;
A
#
# COMPACT_ATOMS: atom_id res chain seq x y z
N MET A 1 61.84 -58.90 -6.02
CA MET A 1 63.16 -58.85 -5.33
C MET A 1 63.45 -57.38 -5.09
N LYS A 2 63.54 -56.81 -3.89
CA LYS A 2 64.09 -57.27 -2.61
C LYS A 2 63.50 -56.35 -1.52
N ASN A 3 62.97 -56.94 -0.45
CA ASN A 3 62.60 -56.25 0.80
C ASN A 3 63.86 -55.88 1.61
N LEU A 4 63.83 -54.82 2.44
CA LEU A 4 64.41 -54.77 3.80
C LEU A 4 64.09 -53.41 4.49
N ILE A 5 63.24 -53.37 5.54
CA ILE A 5 63.52 -53.29 7.01
C ILE A 5 64.20 -51.95 7.42
N LEU A 6 63.46 -50.99 7.99
CA LEU A 6 63.15 -50.73 9.43
C LEU A 6 64.35 -50.22 10.24
N TYR A 7 64.30 -48.98 10.74
CA TYR A 7 64.86 -48.63 12.05
C TYR A 7 64.13 -47.46 12.71
N LEU A 8 63.81 -47.72 13.97
CA LEU A 8 63.13 -46.96 14.99
C LEU A 8 64.19 -46.20 15.81
N THR A 9 64.03 -44.90 16.05
CA THR A 9 64.61 -44.26 17.25
C THR A 9 63.74 -43.12 17.74
N MET A 10 63.29 -43.30 18.99
CA MET A 10 62.64 -42.36 19.88
C MET A 10 63.57 -41.21 20.30
N LEU A 11 63.00 -40.04 20.54
CA LEU A 11 63.49 -39.07 21.54
C LEU A 11 62.31 -38.22 22.04
N THR A 12 61.73 -38.66 23.14
CA THR A 12 60.84 -37.90 24.03
C THR A 12 61.66 -37.27 25.14
N ILE A 13 61.45 -35.97 25.44
CA ILE A 13 61.48 -35.25 26.75
C ILE A 13 61.78 -33.76 26.44
N TYR A 14 61.19 -32.67 26.96
CA TYR A 14 60.32 -32.25 28.08
C TYR A 14 59.34 -31.17 27.50
N GLY A 15 58.11 -30.90 27.93
CA GLY A 15 57.56 -30.63 29.26
C GLY A 15 57.27 -29.12 29.43
N CYS A 16 56.00 -28.68 29.29
CA CYS A 16 55.35 -27.67 30.15
C CYS A 16 53.87 -27.42 29.74
N ASN A 17 52.98 -27.53 30.73
CA ASN A 17 51.58 -27.07 30.70
C ASN A 17 51.53 -25.54 30.65
N LEU A 18 50.56 -24.95 29.92
CA LEU A 18 49.75 -23.81 30.38
C LEU A 18 48.68 -23.39 29.36
N SER A 19 47.44 -23.34 29.87
CA SER A 19 46.33 -22.43 29.52
C SER A 19 45.73 -22.46 28.11
N GLY A 20 44.46 -22.86 28.05
CA GLY A 20 43.57 -22.64 26.92
C GLY A 20 43.46 -21.17 26.55
N GLY A 21 43.83 -20.85 25.32
CA GLY A 21 43.45 -19.62 24.64
C GLY A 21 42.24 -19.89 23.76
N SER A 22 41.08 -19.38 24.17
CA SER A 22 39.93 -19.21 23.30
C SER A 22 40.30 -18.25 22.17
N TYR A 23 40.40 -18.78 20.94
CA TYR A 23 40.46 -17.96 19.74
C TYR A 23 39.15 -17.14 19.64
N PRO A 24 39.20 -15.81 19.57
CA PRO A 24 38.01 -15.06 19.20
C PRO A 24 37.70 -15.41 17.74
N SER A 25 36.57 -16.06 17.55
CA SER A 25 35.92 -16.16 16.24
C SER A 25 35.68 -14.74 15.74
N TYR A 26 36.49 -14.30 14.77
CA TYR A 26 36.21 -13.10 13.99
C TYR A 26 34.88 -13.32 13.28
N SER A 27 33.81 -12.76 13.84
CA SER A 27 32.53 -12.66 13.14
C SER A 27 32.74 -11.74 11.95
N SER A 28 32.76 -12.33 10.76
CA SER A 28 32.72 -11.61 9.49
C SER A 28 31.59 -10.58 9.53
N ALA A 29 31.95 -9.30 9.55
CA ALA A 29 30.99 -8.20 9.51
C ALA A 29 30.06 -8.39 8.31
N SER A 30 28.78 -8.63 8.57
CA SER A 30 27.77 -8.78 7.53
C SER A 30 27.78 -7.55 6.62
N SER A 31 27.91 -7.77 5.31
CA SER A 31 27.85 -6.71 4.30
C SER A 31 26.43 -6.19 4.06
N SER A 32 25.44 -6.72 4.78
CA SER A 32 24.03 -6.35 4.69
C SER A 32 23.61 -5.44 5.84
N CYS A 33 22.67 -4.54 5.55
CA CYS A 33 22.03 -3.73 6.57
C CYS A 33 21.26 -4.60 7.57
N PRO A 34 21.29 -4.28 8.87
CA PRO A 34 20.50 -5.00 9.86
C PRO A 34 18.99 -4.73 9.64
N THR A 35 18.17 -5.68 10.08
CA THR A 35 16.70 -5.59 9.96
C THR A 35 16.09 -4.48 10.84
N LYS A 36 16.82 -4.05 11.88
CA LYS A 36 16.49 -2.89 12.72
C LYS A 36 17.72 -1.98 12.86
N PRO A 37 17.54 -0.66 12.96
CA PRO A 37 18.64 0.24 13.20
C PRO A 37 19.25 0.02 14.59
N THR A 38 20.57 0.16 14.67
CA THR A 38 21.35 0.08 15.91
C THR A 38 21.44 1.42 16.63
N VAL A 39 21.03 2.50 15.97
CA VAL A 39 21.04 3.86 16.51
C VAL A 39 19.63 4.44 16.60
N THR A 40 19.39 5.16 17.69
CA THR A 40 18.14 5.88 17.92
C THR A 40 18.12 7.16 17.09
N LEU A 41 16.99 7.44 16.44
CA LEU A 41 16.75 8.68 15.73
C LEU A 41 16.23 9.75 16.70
N SER A 42 16.93 10.87 16.78
CA SER A 42 16.50 12.05 17.52
C SER A 42 15.54 12.89 16.67
N GLU A 43 14.48 13.45 17.26
CA GLU A 43 13.54 14.32 16.55
C GLU A 43 14.21 15.55 15.92
N ASN A 44 15.25 16.09 16.57
CA ASN A 44 16.02 17.23 16.06
C ASN A 44 16.81 16.88 14.78
N ASP A 45 17.05 15.60 14.53
CA ASP A 45 17.73 15.12 13.33
C ASP A 45 16.73 14.69 12.23
N VAL A 46 15.44 15.02 12.39
CA VAL A 46 14.39 14.72 11.41
C VAL A 46 14.01 15.98 10.63
N GLN A 47 14.24 15.95 9.32
CA GLN A 47 13.79 16.99 8.39
C GLN A 47 12.42 16.60 7.79
N GLU A 48 11.44 17.50 7.82
CA GLU A 48 10.20 17.33 7.06
C GLU A 48 10.44 17.60 5.57
N ILE A 49 9.91 16.72 4.72
CA ILE A 49 10.04 16.77 3.26
C ILE A 49 8.66 16.60 2.62
N LEU A 50 8.46 17.28 1.49
CA LEU A 50 7.28 17.10 0.66
C LEU A 50 7.63 16.17 -0.49
N LEU A 51 6.85 15.10 -0.63
CA LEU A 51 6.96 14.16 -1.74
C LEU A 51 5.76 14.38 -2.66
N ASN A 52 6.04 14.35 -3.96
CA ASN A 52 5.04 14.32 -5.01
C ASN A 52 5.39 13.18 -5.99
N GLU A 53 4.76 13.18 -7.17
CA GLU A 53 5.02 12.18 -8.21
C GLU A 53 6.46 12.22 -8.77
N GLN A 54 7.20 13.31 -8.54
CA GLN A 54 8.59 13.42 -8.98
C GLN A 54 9.56 12.87 -7.92
N PRO A 55 10.65 12.18 -8.34
CA PRO A 55 11.66 11.75 -7.41
C PRO A 55 12.34 12.94 -6.70
N LEU A 56 12.35 12.94 -5.37
CA LEU A 56 13.14 13.86 -4.56
C LEU A 56 14.49 13.23 -4.26
N THR A 57 15.59 13.99 -4.44
CA THR A 57 16.92 13.55 -4.01
C THR A 57 17.35 14.34 -2.78
N LYS A 58 17.78 13.63 -1.74
CA LYS A 58 18.41 14.19 -0.53
C LYS A 58 19.82 13.66 -0.40
N SER A 59 20.79 14.57 -0.30
CA SER A 59 22.20 14.24 -0.20
C SER A 59 22.76 14.67 1.14
N GLY A 60 23.77 13.96 1.62
CA GLY A 60 24.41 14.28 2.89
C GLY A 60 25.55 13.33 3.24
N TYR A 61 25.90 13.31 4.52
CA TYR A 61 26.82 12.33 5.08
C TYR A 61 26.10 11.54 6.16
N ALA A 62 26.22 10.22 6.12
CA ALA A 62 25.75 9.32 7.15
C ALA A 62 26.94 8.73 7.90
N ILE A 63 26.79 8.49 9.20
CA ILE A 63 27.75 7.77 10.04
C ILE A 63 27.00 6.69 10.83
N PRO A 64 27.67 5.61 11.29
CA PRO A 64 26.98 4.53 11.99
C PRO A 64 26.43 4.92 13.35
N SER A 65 27.02 5.92 14.01
CA SER A 65 26.68 6.33 15.38
C SER A 65 25.63 7.44 15.45
N LYS A 66 25.20 7.99 14.31
CA LYS A 66 24.19 9.05 14.25
C LYS A 66 23.25 8.82 13.07
N ALA A 67 21.95 8.81 13.37
CA ALA A 67 20.91 8.72 12.35
C ALA A 67 20.51 10.11 11.82
N THR A 68 20.02 10.15 10.59
CA THR A 68 19.30 11.29 10.02
C THR A 68 17.93 10.83 9.56
N GLY A 69 16.92 11.65 9.77
CA GLY A 69 15.52 11.32 9.47
C GLY A 69 14.92 12.22 8.40
N TYR A 70 14.06 11.66 7.56
CA TYR A 70 13.20 12.42 6.65
C TYR A 70 11.73 12.06 6.89
N LYS A 71 10.92 13.04 7.27
CA LYS A 71 9.50 12.87 7.58
C LYS A 71 8.65 13.30 6.38
N PHE A 72 7.71 12.47 5.96
CA PHE A 72 6.83 12.76 4.82
C PHE A 72 5.40 12.24 5.09
N ALA A 73 4.40 12.86 4.45
CA ALA A 73 3.02 12.39 4.50
C ALA A 73 2.75 11.38 3.37
N ALA A 74 1.97 10.34 3.67
CA ALA A 74 1.50 9.37 2.69
C ALA A 74 0.12 8.82 3.05
N LYS A 75 -0.58 8.27 2.06
CA LYS A 75 -1.88 7.61 2.18
C LYS A 75 -1.71 6.10 2.25
N SER A 76 -2.63 5.44 2.96
CA SER A 76 -2.70 3.98 2.97
C SER A 76 -2.83 3.43 1.55
N GLY A 77 -2.00 2.43 1.23
CA GLY A 77 -1.95 1.78 -0.08
C GLY A 77 -0.93 2.36 -1.06
N GLU A 78 -0.44 3.59 -0.84
CA GLU A 78 0.68 4.14 -1.61
C GLU A 78 1.93 3.27 -1.45
N ARG A 79 2.87 3.39 -2.39
CA ARG A 79 4.15 2.69 -2.31
C ARG A 79 5.29 3.68 -2.29
N ILE A 80 6.41 3.31 -1.68
CA ILE A 80 7.62 4.11 -1.64
C ILE A 80 8.77 3.42 -2.36
N SER A 81 9.44 4.14 -3.24
CA SER A 81 10.71 3.73 -3.82
C SER A 81 11.83 4.50 -3.14
N LEU A 82 12.78 3.74 -2.58
CA LEU A 82 13.99 4.25 -1.97
C LEU A 82 15.19 3.65 -2.69
N SER A 83 16.12 4.51 -3.11
CA SER A 83 17.40 4.05 -3.63
C SER A 83 18.52 4.93 -3.09
N SER A 84 19.61 4.32 -2.67
CA SER A 84 20.82 5.01 -2.26
C SER A 84 22.06 4.22 -2.69
N ASN A 85 23.23 4.81 -2.52
CA ASN A 85 24.51 4.16 -2.77
C ASN A 85 24.81 3.07 -1.73
N ASN A 86 25.75 2.18 -2.08
CA ASN A 86 26.18 1.07 -1.23
C ASN A 86 26.64 1.57 0.16
N ASN A 87 26.49 0.71 1.18
CA ASN A 87 26.84 0.96 2.59
C ASN A 87 25.96 1.99 3.32
N ILE A 88 24.84 2.41 2.72
CA ILE A 88 23.79 3.21 3.36
C ILE A 88 22.62 2.29 3.69
N CYS A 89 22.15 2.37 4.93
CA CYS A 89 20.99 1.64 5.41
C CYS A 89 19.83 2.59 5.61
N THR A 90 18.66 2.15 5.13
CA THR A 90 17.40 2.89 5.24
C THR A 90 16.34 2.03 5.91
N TRP A 91 15.59 2.64 6.83
CA TRP A 91 14.42 2.03 7.46
C TRP A 91 13.26 3.00 7.37
N VAL A 92 12.07 2.49 7.12
CA VAL A 92 10.85 3.32 7.06
C VAL A 92 10.00 3.00 8.29
N TYR A 93 9.71 4.04 9.06
CA TYR A 93 8.82 3.99 10.22
C TYR A 93 7.42 4.44 9.82
N SER A 94 6.43 3.66 10.23
CA SER A 94 5.01 3.99 10.13
C SER A 94 4.63 5.12 11.09
N PRO A 95 3.42 5.71 10.96
CA PRO A 95 2.91 6.69 11.92
C PRO A 95 2.86 6.20 13.37
N ASP A 96 2.85 4.89 13.58
CA ASP A 96 2.83 4.26 14.91
C ASP A 96 4.25 3.84 15.36
N ASN A 97 5.29 4.35 14.71
CA ASN A 97 6.70 4.07 14.98
C ASN A 97 7.11 2.58 14.79
N GLU A 98 6.39 1.85 13.94
CA GLU A 98 6.76 0.49 13.54
C GLU A 98 7.57 0.51 12.24
N ILE A 99 8.63 -0.30 12.16
CA ILE A 99 9.40 -0.45 10.92
C ILE A 99 8.58 -1.28 9.94
N ILE A 100 8.31 -0.73 8.75
CA ILE A 100 7.66 -1.44 7.67
C ILE A 100 8.69 -2.18 6.81
N SER A 101 8.32 -3.37 6.36
CA SER A 101 9.10 -4.15 5.41
C SER A 101 8.42 -4.10 4.04
N GLY A 102 9.22 -3.93 2.98
CA GLY A 102 8.71 -3.76 1.61
C GLY A 102 8.37 -2.31 1.26
N ASP A 103 7.71 -2.11 0.12
CA ASP A 103 7.46 -0.78 -0.43
C ASP A 103 6.03 -0.26 -0.18
N LYS A 104 5.09 -1.09 0.28
CA LYS A 104 3.70 -0.67 0.53
C LYS A 104 3.55 0.05 1.88
N LEU A 105 2.90 1.22 1.85
CA LEU A 105 2.60 2.03 3.03
C LEU A 105 1.21 1.66 3.57
N PRO A 106 1.10 1.00 4.73
CA PRO A 106 -0.18 0.41 5.17
C PRO A 106 -1.18 1.43 5.75
N LYS A 107 -0.70 2.58 6.23
CA LYS A 107 -1.47 3.57 7.00
C LYS A 107 -1.42 4.94 6.34
N THR A 108 -2.46 5.74 6.54
CA THR A 108 -2.41 7.17 6.21
C THR A 108 -1.78 7.92 7.37
N GLY A 109 -0.80 8.80 7.10
CA GLY A 109 -0.16 9.60 8.14
C GLY A 109 1.26 10.02 7.79
N LYS A 110 2.02 10.43 8.81
CA LYS A 110 3.43 10.82 8.66
C LYS A 110 4.35 9.62 8.87
N TYR A 111 5.17 9.32 7.88
CA TYR A 111 6.21 8.30 7.92
C TYR A 111 7.58 8.96 8.11
N ILE A 112 8.56 8.19 8.58
CA ILE A 112 9.95 8.64 8.71
C ILE A 112 10.89 7.65 8.03
N ILE A 113 11.73 8.13 7.11
CA ILE A 113 12.88 7.38 6.60
C ILE A 113 14.06 7.69 7.51
N GLN A 114 14.58 6.68 8.19
CA GLN A 114 15.83 6.75 8.93
C GLN A 114 16.98 6.33 8.01
N VAL A 115 18.06 7.12 7.99
CA VAL A 115 19.28 6.88 7.20
C VAL A 115 20.49 6.77 8.14
N SER A 116 21.31 5.74 7.94
CA SER A 116 22.60 5.58 8.63
C SER A 116 23.61 4.86 7.75
N ALA A 117 24.90 5.00 8.03
CA ALA A 117 25.95 4.28 7.33
C ALA A 117 26.29 2.97 8.05
N LEU A 118 26.66 1.94 7.29
CA LEU A 118 26.96 0.62 7.85
C LEU A 118 28.26 0.58 8.67
N LYS A 119 29.30 1.35 8.28
CA LYS A 119 30.65 1.25 8.87
C LYS A 119 31.36 2.59 9.08
N ASP A 120 31.59 3.35 8.02
CA ASP A 120 32.34 4.60 8.08
C ASP A 120 31.46 5.79 7.70
N LYS A 121 32.00 7.01 7.82
CA LYS A 121 31.34 8.19 7.26
C LYS A 121 31.23 8.04 5.74
N GLN A 122 30.01 7.92 5.26
CA GLN A 122 29.70 7.76 3.84
C GLN A 122 28.91 8.96 3.36
N LYS A 123 29.29 9.50 2.20
CA LYS A 123 28.40 10.40 1.49
C LYS A 123 27.22 9.58 0.97
N PHE A 124 26.01 10.12 1.03
CA PHE A 124 24.85 9.48 0.44
C PHE A 124 24.09 10.39 -0.50
N ASP A 125 23.46 9.77 -1.49
CA ASP A 125 22.40 10.34 -2.31
C ASP A 125 21.18 9.43 -2.16
N LEU A 126 20.17 9.88 -1.42
CA LEU A 126 18.92 9.16 -1.20
C LEU A 126 17.87 9.69 -2.17
N LYS A 127 17.49 8.88 -3.15
CA LYS A 127 16.34 9.17 -4.02
C LYS A 127 15.09 8.55 -3.41
N ILE A 128 14.06 9.38 -3.27
CA ILE A 128 12.79 9.06 -2.64
C ILE A 128 11.69 9.36 -3.64
N LYS A 129 10.80 8.41 -3.88
CA LYS A 129 9.64 8.61 -4.74
C LYS A 129 8.43 7.92 -4.15
N LEU A 130 7.29 8.64 -4.06
CA LEU A 130 6.00 8.01 -3.85
C LEU A 130 5.48 7.49 -5.19
N LEU A 131 5.01 6.25 -5.18
CA LEU A 131 4.43 5.59 -6.32
C LEU A 131 2.93 5.50 -6.12
N ASP A 132 2.20 5.71 -7.21
CA ASP A 132 0.76 5.58 -7.24
C ASP A 132 0.31 4.20 -6.78
N ILE A 133 -0.87 4.17 -6.19
CA ILE A 133 -1.56 2.95 -5.83
C ILE A 133 -1.81 2.18 -7.13
N VAL A 134 -1.25 0.97 -7.26
CA VAL A 134 -1.50 0.13 -8.43
C VAL A 134 -2.88 -0.52 -8.29
N LEU A 135 -3.72 -0.39 -9.31
CA LEU A 135 -4.99 -1.11 -9.34
C LEU A 135 -4.74 -2.62 -9.46
N THR A 136 -5.12 -3.35 -8.43
CA THR A 136 -5.20 -4.81 -8.42
C THR A 136 -6.66 -5.26 -8.46
N GLN A 137 -6.90 -6.53 -8.77
CA GLN A 137 -8.26 -7.09 -8.72
C GLN A 137 -8.89 -6.94 -7.34
N ASP A 138 -8.11 -7.17 -6.27
CA ASP A 138 -8.60 -7.06 -4.90
C ASP A 138 -8.94 -5.62 -4.53
N LEU A 139 -8.13 -4.64 -4.93
CA LEU A 139 -8.42 -3.22 -4.72
C LEU A 139 -9.67 -2.81 -5.51
N ALA A 140 -9.78 -3.21 -6.77
CA ALA A 140 -10.97 -2.95 -7.57
C ALA A 140 -12.22 -3.54 -6.89
N LEU A 141 -12.15 -4.79 -6.44
CA LEU A 141 -13.23 -5.46 -5.71
C LEU A 141 -13.58 -4.73 -4.40
N GLU A 142 -12.58 -4.24 -3.66
CA GLU A 142 -12.80 -3.45 -2.45
C GLU A 142 -13.54 -2.14 -2.74
N ILE A 143 -13.16 -1.43 -3.80
CA ILE A 143 -13.82 -0.21 -4.26
C ILE A 143 -15.29 -0.51 -4.60
N ILE A 144 -15.55 -1.59 -5.34
CA ILE A 144 -16.93 -1.97 -5.68
C ILE A 144 -17.72 -2.39 -4.43
N LYS A 145 -17.12 -3.12 -3.49
CA LYS A 145 -17.76 -3.44 -2.20
C LYS A 145 -18.14 -2.17 -1.42
N LYS A 146 -17.27 -1.17 -1.39
CA LYS A 146 -17.56 0.15 -0.79
C LYS A 146 -18.71 0.84 -1.50
N TRP A 147 -18.75 0.81 -2.83
CA TRP A 147 -19.85 1.36 -3.63
C TRP A 147 -21.21 0.72 -3.28
N TYR A 148 -21.29 -0.61 -3.23
CA TYR A 148 -22.55 -1.28 -2.87
C TYR A 148 -22.97 -1.03 -1.42
N LYS A 149 -22.02 -0.85 -0.48
CA LYS A 149 -22.33 -0.42 0.88
C LYS A 149 -22.80 1.04 0.96
N ALA A 150 -22.33 1.89 0.07
CA ALA A 150 -22.68 3.31 0.03
C ALA A 150 -24.01 3.60 -0.65
N LYS A 151 -24.42 2.77 -1.62
CA LYS A 151 -25.70 2.93 -2.36
C LYS A 151 -26.91 3.25 -1.47
N PRO A 152 -27.19 2.53 -0.36
CA PRO A 152 -28.35 2.82 0.48
C PRO A 152 -28.27 4.20 1.15
N LEU A 153 -27.06 4.71 1.41
CA LEU A 153 -26.82 6.02 2.01
C LEU A 153 -26.90 7.15 0.98
N ILE A 154 -26.51 6.87 -0.27
CA ILE A 154 -26.54 7.81 -1.38
C ILE A 154 -27.95 7.96 -1.93
N PHE A 155 -28.67 6.85 -2.14
CA PHE A 155 -29.95 6.82 -2.85
C PHE A 155 -31.18 6.80 -1.92
N ALA A 156 -30.99 7.08 -0.62
CA ALA A 156 -32.07 7.29 0.33
C ALA A 156 -31.77 8.47 1.26
N PRO A 157 -32.81 9.09 1.87
CA PRO A 157 -32.63 10.14 2.87
C PRO A 157 -31.64 9.72 3.96
N PRO A 158 -30.69 10.59 4.36
CA PRO A 158 -30.55 12.00 4.00
C PRO A 158 -29.80 12.31 2.69
N PHE A 159 -29.50 11.30 1.86
CA PHE A 159 -28.76 11.39 0.60
C PHE A 159 -27.33 11.90 0.77
N ASP A 160 -26.45 11.05 1.30
CA ASP A 160 -25.05 11.38 1.56
C ASP A 160 -24.26 11.57 0.25
N THR A 161 -24.16 12.81 -0.21
CA THR A 161 -23.43 13.18 -1.43
C THR A 161 -21.91 13.13 -1.26
N ALA A 162 -21.38 13.14 -0.04
CA ALA A 162 -19.94 13.04 0.18
C ALA A 162 -19.41 11.67 -0.27
N LEU A 163 -20.22 10.62 -0.13
CA LEU A 163 -19.90 9.28 -0.63
C LEU A 163 -19.81 9.23 -2.17
N VAL A 164 -20.55 10.08 -2.89
CA VAL A 164 -20.44 10.21 -4.35
C VAL A 164 -19.06 10.77 -4.72
N GLU A 165 -18.63 11.85 -4.09
CA GLU A 165 -17.30 12.47 -4.31
C GLU A 165 -16.15 11.53 -3.94
N GLN A 166 -16.32 10.76 -2.86
CA GLN A 166 -15.32 9.83 -2.37
C GLN A 166 -15.14 8.62 -3.30
N LEU A 167 -16.23 8.06 -3.82
CA LEU A 167 -16.22 6.76 -4.50
C LEU A 167 -16.27 6.84 -6.02
N THR A 168 -16.67 7.99 -6.58
CA THR A 168 -16.90 8.14 -8.01
C THR A 168 -16.06 9.27 -8.61
N THR A 169 -15.80 9.16 -9.90
CA THR A 169 -15.15 10.19 -10.72
C THR A 169 -15.77 10.16 -12.12
N GLY A 170 -15.27 11.00 -13.03
CA GLY A 170 -15.66 10.97 -14.44
C GLY A 170 -17.17 11.01 -14.66
N LYS A 171 -17.65 10.17 -15.58
CA LYS A 171 -19.04 10.15 -16.03
C LYS A 171 -20.01 9.86 -14.89
N LEU A 172 -19.75 8.86 -14.06
CA LEU A 172 -20.63 8.50 -12.95
C LEU A 172 -20.76 9.63 -11.94
N TYR A 173 -19.66 10.31 -11.60
CA TYR A 173 -19.70 11.46 -10.71
C TYR A 173 -20.56 12.59 -11.27
N SER A 174 -20.38 12.93 -12.56
CA SER A 174 -21.20 13.94 -13.23
C SER A 174 -22.68 13.55 -13.25
N GLU A 175 -23.00 12.30 -13.58
CA GLU A 175 -24.38 11.79 -13.64
C GLU A 175 -25.09 11.78 -12.29
N LEU A 176 -24.36 11.76 -11.17
CA LEU A 176 -24.93 11.78 -9.82
C LEU A 176 -24.93 13.17 -9.17
N SER A 177 -24.02 14.07 -9.60
CA SER A 177 -23.86 15.41 -9.02
C SER A 177 -24.66 16.49 -9.76
N ASN A 178 -25.10 16.23 -10.99
CA ASN A 178 -25.84 17.21 -11.79
C ASN A 178 -27.27 17.47 -11.26
N SER A 179 -27.81 18.66 -11.55
CA SER A 179 -29.19 19.06 -11.18
C SER A 179 -30.28 18.17 -11.79
N ASP A 180 -29.99 17.55 -12.93
CA ASP A 180 -30.91 16.63 -13.64
C ASP A 180 -30.59 15.15 -13.40
N SER A 181 -29.73 14.85 -12.42
CA SER A 181 -29.35 13.48 -12.07
C SER A 181 -30.52 12.66 -11.53
N SER A 182 -30.38 11.33 -11.58
CA SER A 182 -31.28 10.42 -10.88
C SER A 182 -31.35 10.73 -9.38
N LEU A 183 -30.24 11.18 -8.78
CA LEU A 183 -30.21 11.58 -7.36
C LEU A 183 -31.02 12.84 -7.10
N SER A 184 -30.91 13.86 -7.96
CA SER A 184 -31.72 15.07 -7.90
C SER A 184 -33.21 14.78 -8.12
N TRP A 185 -33.54 13.84 -9.01
CA TRP A 185 -34.90 13.35 -9.21
C TRP A 185 -35.46 12.73 -7.93
N LEU A 186 -34.71 11.82 -7.29
CA LEU A 186 -35.12 11.17 -6.03
C LEU A 186 -35.45 12.22 -4.95
N LYS A 187 -34.56 13.20 -4.76
CA LYS A 187 -34.76 14.31 -3.81
C LYS A 187 -36.01 15.13 -4.14
N LYS A 188 -36.14 15.56 -5.40
CA LYS A 188 -37.23 16.43 -5.87
C LYS A 188 -38.61 15.79 -5.69
N TYR A 189 -38.70 14.47 -5.93
CA TYR A 189 -39.97 13.74 -5.91
C TYR A 189 -40.18 12.93 -4.63
N ASN A 190 -39.46 13.25 -3.54
CA ASN A 190 -39.55 12.54 -2.25
C ASN A 190 -39.54 11.01 -2.43
N SER A 191 -38.63 10.55 -3.28
CA SER A 191 -38.49 9.16 -3.69
C SER A 191 -37.12 8.64 -3.27
N TYR A 192 -37.01 7.35 -3.00
CA TYR A 192 -35.78 6.75 -2.50
C TYR A 192 -35.74 5.25 -2.73
N TYR A 193 -34.53 4.69 -2.70
CA TYR A 193 -34.33 3.25 -2.75
C TYR A 193 -34.12 2.67 -1.35
N THR A 194 -34.73 1.53 -1.06
CA THR A 194 -34.29 0.63 0.01
C THR A 194 -33.56 -0.55 -0.60
N TYR A 195 -32.44 -0.95 -0.02
CA TYR A 195 -31.66 -2.11 -0.45
C TYR A 195 -31.71 -3.15 0.66
N ASN A 196 -32.45 -4.23 0.43
CA ASN A 196 -32.53 -5.34 1.38
C ASN A 196 -31.28 -6.21 1.31
N LYS A 197 -30.73 -6.37 0.11
CA LYS A 197 -29.52 -7.16 -0.12
C LYS A 197 -28.72 -6.60 -1.29
N SER A 198 -27.39 -6.56 -1.15
CA SER A 198 -26.45 -6.32 -2.26
C SER A 198 -25.25 -7.24 -2.07
N GLU A 199 -25.05 -8.17 -2.99
CA GLU A 199 -24.04 -9.23 -2.91
C GLU A 199 -23.28 -9.37 -4.22
N ILE A 200 -21.95 -9.25 -4.17
CA ILE A 200 -21.08 -9.57 -5.30
C ILE A 200 -20.93 -11.08 -5.34
N ILE A 201 -21.53 -11.73 -6.34
CA ILE A 201 -21.55 -13.19 -6.49
C ILE A 201 -20.17 -13.69 -6.90
N ASN A 202 -19.59 -13.10 -7.95
CA ASN A 202 -18.25 -13.45 -8.42
C ASN A 202 -17.64 -12.35 -9.28
N VAL A 203 -16.30 -12.32 -9.32
CA VAL A 203 -15.54 -11.59 -10.33
C VAL A 203 -15.48 -12.45 -11.59
N ILE A 204 -15.77 -11.84 -12.74
CA ILE A 204 -15.75 -12.50 -14.05
C ILE A 204 -14.44 -12.18 -14.78
N ASN A 205 -14.02 -10.91 -14.76
CA ASN A 205 -12.78 -10.48 -15.40
C ASN A 205 -12.25 -9.21 -14.72
N PHE A 206 -10.94 -9.00 -14.81
CA PHE A 206 -10.27 -7.79 -14.33
C PHE A 206 -9.18 -7.39 -15.31
N TYR A 207 -9.04 -6.08 -15.52
CA TYR A 207 -7.99 -5.51 -16.36
C TYR A 207 -7.48 -4.19 -15.79
N ASN A 208 -6.19 -3.94 -15.97
CA ASN A 208 -5.55 -2.68 -15.60
C ASN A 208 -4.48 -2.32 -16.64
N SER A 209 -4.52 -1.09 -17.14
CA SER A 209 -3.51 -0.51 -18.06
C SER A 209 -2.54 0.48 -17.37
N GLY A 210 -2.68 0.69 -16.06
CA GLY A 210 -1.88 1.59 -15.24
C GLY A 210 -2.60 2.90 -14.87
N LYS A 211 -3.32 3.52 -15.82
CA LYS A 211 -4.09 4.75 -15.58
C LYS A 211 -5.61 4.55 -15.53
N GLN A 212 -6.06 3.47 -16.14
CA GLN A 212 -7.46 3.05 -16.20
C GLN A 212 -7.54 1.53 -16.09
N GLY A 213 -8.60 1.04 -15.49
CA GLY A 213 -8.88 -0.38 -15.40
C GLY A 213 -10.37 -0.65 -15.37
N TYR A 214 -10.74 -1.92 -15.40
CA TYR A 214 -12.11 -2.34 -15.18
C TYR A 214 -12.18 -3.62 -14.37
N ILE A 215 -13.30 -3.80 -13.70
CA ILE A 215 -13.69 -5.08 -13.11
C ILE A 215 -15.08 -5.46 -13.62
N LYS A 216 -15.16 -6.64 -14.22
CA LYS A 216 -16.40 -7.27 -14.65
C LYS A 216 -16.83 -8.25 -13.57
N LEU A 217 -18.06 -8.13 -13.08
CA LEU A 217 -18.55 -8.93 -11.97
C LEU A 217 -20.05 -9.19 -12.08
N ARG A 218 -20.52 -10.22 -11.38
CA ARG A 218 -21.93 -10.55 -11.25
C ARG A 218 -22.41 -10.15 -9.87
N VAL A 219 -23.57 -9.49 -9.80
CA VAL A 219 -24.16 -8.98 -8.56
C VAL A 219 -25.60 -9.42 -8.44
N PHE A 220 -25.98 -9.75 -7.22
CA PHE A 220 -27.35 -9.89 -6.78
C PHE A 220 -27.73 -8.66 -5.95
N GLU A 221 -28.82 -7.97 -6.30
CA GLU A 221 -29.42 -6.96 -5.45
C GLU A 221 -30.92 -7.25 -5.27
N GLU A 222 -31.43 -6.99 -4.07
CA GLU A 222 -32.86 -6.89 -3.79
C GLU A 222 -33.11 -5.45 -3.34
N LEU A 223 -33.84 -4.68 -4.15
CA LEU A 223 -34.03 -3.25 -3.93
C LEU A 223 -35.44 -2.80 -4.29
N TYR A 224 -35.91 -1.73 -3.66
CA TYR A 224 -37.26 -1.19 -3.87
C TYR A 224 -37.23 0.32 -4.02
N LEU A 225 -37.82 0.82 -5.11
CA LEU A 225 -38.02 2.25 -5.33
C LEU A 225 -39.33 2.69 -4.68
N HIS A 226 -39.21 3.47 -3.61
CA HIS A 226 -40.33 4.13 -2.94
C HIS A 226 -40.60 5.47 -3.59
N THR A 227 -41.87 5.73 -3.90
CA THR A 227 -42.36 7.00 -4.41
C THR A 227 -43.55 7.47 -3.58
N PRO A 228 -44.00 8.74 -3.71
CA PRO A 228 -45.23 9.19 -3.07
C PRO A 228 -46.49 8.38 -3.45
N LYS A 229 -46.44 7.62 -4.56
CA LYS A 229 -47.53 6.75 -5.02
C LYS A 229 -47.40 5.30 -4.52
N GLY A 230 -46.41 5.01 -3.68
CA GLY A 230 -46.03 3.66 -3.26
C GLY A 230 -44.83 3.11 -4.02
N ILE A 231 -44.65 1.79 -3.95
CA ILE A 231 -43.51 1.09 -4.56
C ILE A 231 -43.67 1.03 -6.08
N ASN A 232 -42.65 1.49 -6.81
CA ASN A 232 -42.57 1.31 -8.25
C ASN A 232 -42.09 -0.12 -8.57
N GLN A 233 -43.00 -0.99 -9.03
CA GLN A 233 -42.71 -2.41 -9.25
C GLN A 233 -41.71 -2.66 -10.39
N GLU A 234 -41.66 -1.79 -11.40
CA GLU A 234 -40.73 -1.94 -12.54
C GLU A 234 -39.26 -1.78 -12.12
N ASN A 235 -39.01 -0.96 -11.10
CA ASN A 235 -37.67 -0.66 -10.58
C ASN A 235 -37.43 -1.29 -9.20
N SER A 236 -38.20 -2.33 -8.85
CA SER A 236 -38.13 -3.02 -7.56
C SER A 236 -38.05 -4.54 -7.73
N GLY A 237 -37.53 -5.20 -6.70
CA GLY A 237 -37.42 -6.66 -6.62
C GLY A 237 -35.98 -7.15 -6.65
N GLU A 238 -35.83 -8.43 -7.01
CA GLU A 238 -34.55 -9.11 -7.08
C GLU A 238 -33.94 -9.02 -8.48
N PHE A 239 -32.68 -8.61 -8.54
CA PHE A 239 -31.93 -8.44 -9.76
C PHE A 239 -30.62 -9.22 -9.68
N ARG A 240 -30.37 -10.07 -10.68
CA ARG A 240 -29.09 -10.73 -10.88
C ARG A 240 -28.48 -10.27 -12.20
N ASN A 241 -27.61 -9.27 -12.13
CA ASN A 241 -27.05 -8.63 -13.31
C ASN A 241 -25.52 -8.78 -13.32
N SER A 242 -24.94 -8.73 -14.53
CA SER A 242 -23.50 -8.59 -14.69
C SER A 242 -23.18 -7.15 -15.05
N TYR A 243 -22.12 -6.60 -14.47
CA TYR A 243 -21.69 -5.21 -14.69
C TYR A 243 -20.20 -5.17 -15.07
N ILE A 244 -19.84 -4.21 -15.91
CA ILE A 244 -18.47 -3.72 -16.05
C ILE A 244 -18.40 -2.41 -15.27
N TYR A 245 -17.52 -2.35 -14.28
CA TYR A 245 -17.16 -1.10 -13.61
C TYR A 245 -15.82 -0.63 -14.14
N TYR A 246 -15.79 0.57 -14.70
CA TYR A 246 -14.56 1.23 -15.11
C TYR A 246 -14.02 2.06 -13.94
N LEU A 247 -12.72 2.00 -13.71
CA LEU A 247 -12.03 2.72 -12.65
C LEU A 247 -10.94 3.58 -13.26
N ASN A 248 -10.81 4.80 -12.74
CA ASN A 248 -9.72 5.72 -13.07
C ASN A 248 -9.03 6.18 -11.78
N SER A 249 -7.73 6.45 -11.89
CA SER A 249 -7.01 7.14 -10.82
C SER A 249 -7.30 8.64 -10.89
N ASP A 250 -7.77 9.19 -9.77
CA ASP A 250 -7.99 10.62 -9.55
C ASP A 250 -7.08 11.05 -8.39
N ASN A 251 -6.01 11.79 -8.71
CA ASN A 251 -4.98 12.22 -7.76
C ASN A 251 -4.40 11.06 -6.91
N GLY A 252 -4.06 9.95 -7.58
CA GLY A 252 -3.50 8.75 -6.95
C GLY A 252 -4.52 7.84 -6.26
N VAL A 253 -5.81 8.21 -6.26
CA VAL A 253 -6.90 7.43 -5.63
C VAL A 253 -7.80 6.85 -6.71
N TRP A 254 -7.95 5.52 -6.71
CA TRP A 254 -8.84 4.84 -7.64
C TRP A 254 -10.31 5.02 -7.25
N LYS A 255 -11.13 5.45 -8.22
CA LYS A 255 -12.57 5.67 -8.08
C LYS A 255 -13.32 5.08 -9.27
N ILE A 256 -14.63 4.87 -9.13
CA ILE A 256 -15.48 4.38 -10.22
C ILE A 256 -15.75 5.53 -11.19
N SER A 257 -15.30 5.40 -12.44
CA SER A 257 -15.47 6.43 -13.47
C SER A 257 -16.79 6.27 -14.24
N SER A 258 -17.21 5.04 -14.47
CA SER A 258 -18.48 4.68 -15.11
C SER A 258 -18.81 3.21 -14.84
N TYR A 259 -20.02 2.78 -15.21
CA TYR A 259 -20.39 1.39 -15.23
C TYR A 259 -21.37 1.09 -16.35
N GLU A 260 -21.41 -0.17 -16.77
CA GLU A 260 -22.30 -0.67 -17.81
C GLU A 260 -22.92 -1.98 -17.37
N LYS A 261 -24.24 -2.11 -17.54
CA LYS A 261 -24.93 -3.39 -17.40
C LYS A 261 -24.67 -4.22 -18.65
N ILE A 262 -24.28 -5.47 -18.45
CA ILE A 262 -24.04 -6.43 -19.52
C ILE A 262 -25.34 -7.22 -19.73
N PRO A 263 -25.80 -7.37 -20.98
CA PRO A 263 -26.92 -8.23 -21.32
C PRO A 263 -26.76 -9.68 -20.83
#